data_AF-A0A109LL80-F1
#
_entry.id   AF-A0A109LL80-F1
#
_cell.length_a   1.000
_cell.length_b   1.000
_cell.length_c   1.000
_cell.angle_alpha   90.00
_cell.angle_beta   90.00
_cell.angle_gamma   90.00
#
_symmetry.space_group_name_H-M   'P 1'
#
loop_
_entity.id
_entity.type
_entity.pdbx_description
1 polymer ?
#
loop_
_entity_poly.entity_id
_entity_poly.type
_entity_poly.pdbx_seq_one_letter_code
_entity_poly.pdbx_strand_id
1 'polypeptide(L)' 'MADELQRIIDGVNCGLNEGLIVNAGHGLHYHNVEAVAAIKGINELNIGHALVAHALFVGFKGAVAEMKALILAAAKP' A
#
# COMPACT_ATOMS: atom_id res chain seq x y z
N MET A 1 12.42 6.56 -9.59
CA MET A 1 11.16 6.33 -8.83
C MET A 1 10.01 5.95 -9.75
N ALA A 2 9.78 6.66 -10.87
CA ALA A 2 8.76 6.27 -11.85
C ALA A 2 8.94 4.82 -12.36
N ASP A 3 10.18 4.41 -12.59
CA ASP A 3 10.47 3.07 -13.16
C ASP A 3 10.04 1.92 -12.24
N GLU A 4 10.25 2.03 -10.93
CA GLU A 4 9.87 0.96 -9.99
C GLU A 4 8.35 0.90 -9.76
N LEU A 5 7.67 2.05 -9.73
CA LEU A 5 6.21 2.06 -9.65
C LEU A 5 5.61 1.39 -10.90
N GLN A 6 6.14 1.68 -12.09
CA GLN A 6 5.69 1.03 -13.33
C GLN A 6 5.90 -0.49 -13.26
N ARG A 7 7.06 -0.95 -12.78
CA ARG A 7 7.31 -2.39 -12.58
C ARG A 7 6.31 -3.06 -11.64
N ILE A 8 5.88 -2.36 -10.58
CA ILE A 8 4.84 -2.86 -9.68
C ILE A 8 3.50 -2.96 -10.42
N ILE A 9 3.12 -1.93 -11.18
CA ILE A 9 1.89 -1.93 -11.99
C ILE A 9 1.89 -3.11 -12.99
N ASP A 10 2.99 -3.32 -13.69
CA ASP A 10 3.14 -4.41 -14.65
C ASP A 10 3.02 -5.78 -13.95
N GLY A 11 3.62 -5.92 -12.77
CA GLY A 11 3.50 -7.12 -11.94
C GLY A 11 2.08 -7.39 -11.45
N VAL A 12 1.33 -6.36 -11.05
CA VAL A 12 -0.09 -6.48 -10.68
C VAL A 12 -0.89 -6.96 -11.87
N ASN A 13 -0.75 -6.33 -13.04
CA ASN A 13 -1.47 -6.73 -14.26
C ASN A 13 -1.16 -8.17 -14.66
N CYS A 14 0.11 -8.57 -14.59
CA CYS A 14 0.54 -9.94 -14.85
C CYS A 14 -0.17 -10.94 -13.93
N GLY A 15 -0.15 -10.72 -12.61
CA GLY A 15 -0.81 -11.60 -11.65
C GLY A 15 -2.32 -11.69 -11.86
N LEU A 16 -2.99 -10.57 -12.15
CA LEU A 16 -4.42 -10.54 -12.41
C LEU A 16 -4.82 -11.29 -13.68
N ASN A 17 -4.01 -11.20 -14.74
CA ASN A 17 -4.25 -11.94 -15.98
C ASN A 17 -4.18 -13.46 -15.79
N GLU A 18 -3.38 -13.91 -14.81
CA GLU A 18 -3.30 -15.32 -14.39
C GLU A 18 -4.34 -15.70 -13.32
N GLY A 19 -5.26 -14.79 -12.97
CA GLY A 19 -6.31 -15.03 -11.97
C GLY A 19 -5.83 -15.04 -10.52
N LEU A 20 -4.66 -14.46 -10.23
CA LEU A 20 -4.10 -14.37 -8.88
C LEU A 20 -4.66 -13.18 -8.11
N ILE A 21 -4.72 -13.33 -6.79
CA ILE A 21 -4.88 -12.20 -5.87
C ILE A 21 -3.49 -11.59 -5.65
N VAL A 22 -3.37 -10.28 -5.89
CA VAL A 22 -2.09 -9.56 -5.75
C VAL A 22 -2.09 -8.67 -4.52
N ASN A 23 -1.14 -8.90 -3.62
CA ASN A 23 -0.91 -8.10 -2.41
C ASN A 23 0.45 -7.39 -2.50
N ALA A 24 0.64 -6.32 -1.72
CA ALA A 24 1.90 -5.60 -1.58
C ALA A 24 2.12 -5.13 -0.13
N GLY A 25 3.19 -4.38 0.16
CA GLY A 25 3.31 -3.68 1.45
C GLY A 25 4.71 -3.56 2.07
N HIS A 26 5.69 -4.37 1.65
CA HIS A 26 7.04 -4.31 2.19
C HIS A 26 7.70 -2.94 1.91
N GLY A 27 8.14 -2.26 2.97
CA GLY A 27 8.79 -0.95 2.87
C GLY A 27 7.83 0.24 2.66
N LEU A 28 6.51 0.01 2.58
CA LEU A 28 5.55 1.11 2.50
C LEU A 28 5.45 1.88 3.82
N HIS A 29 5.24 3.18 3.70
CA HIS A 29 5.10 4.13 4.79
C HIS A 29 4.17 5.30 4.38
N TYR A 30 3.82 6.15 5.33
CA TYR A 30 2.82 7.22 5.17
C TYR A 30 3.06 8.17 3.98
N HIS A 31 4.31 8.33 3.53
CA HIS A 31 4.64 9.23 2.41
C HIS A 31 4.78 8.55 1.03
N ASN A 32 4.60 7.23 0.91
CA ASN A 32 4.71 6.52 -0.37
C ASN A 32 3.59 5.50 -0.63
N VAL A 33 2.77 5.20 0.37
CA VAL A 33 1.71 4.19 0.28
C VAL A 33 0.63 4.56 -0.75
N GLU A 34 0.33 5.84 -0.93
CA GLU A 34 -0.77 6.31 -1.77
C GLU A 34 -0.59 5.91 -3.25
N ALA A 35 0.63 6.02 -3.78
CA ALA A 35 0.92 5.65 -5.16
C ALA A 35 0.70 4.15 -5.42
N VAL A 36 0.98 3.30 -4.44
CA VAL A 36 0.74 1.85 -4.53
C VAL A 36 -0.73 1.52 -4.29
N ALA A 37 -1.38 2.16 -3.32
CA ALA A 37 -2.80 1.98 -3.04
C ALA A 37 -3.71 2.41 -4.20
N ALA A 38 -3.27 3.34 -5.04
CA ALA A 38 -3.99 3.75 -6.26
C ALA A 38 -3.92 2.73 -7.41
N ILE A 39 -3.08 1.69 -7.32
CA ILE A 39 -2.97 0.66 -8.35
C ILE A 39 -4.22 -0.24 -8.30
N LYS A 40 -5.02 -0.20 -9.36
CA LYS A 40 -6.22 -1.04 -9.49
C LYS A 40 -5.85 -2.52 -9.46
N GLY A 41 -6.58 -3.29 -8.64
CA GLY A 41 -6.43 -4.74 -8.52
C GLY A 41 -5.44 -5.21 -7.45
N ILE A 42 -4.77 -4.31 -6.73
CA ILE A 42 -4.18 -4.68 -5.43
C ILE A 42 -5.30 -4.99 -4.45
N ASN A 43 -5.21 -6.17 -3.82
CA ASN A 43 -6.21 -6.66 -2.87
C ASN A 43 -5.91 -6.22 -1.43
N GLU A 44 -4.65 -6.32 -0.99
CA GLU A 44 -4.25 -5.99 0.38
C GLU A 44 -2.84 -5.37 0.44
N LEU A 45 -2.65 -4.43 1.39
CA LEU A 45 -1.36 -3.85 1.74
C LEU A 45 -0.93 -4.28 3.16
N ASN A 46 0.04 -5.18 3.23
CA ASN A 46 0.62 -5.69 4.48
C ASN A 46 1.80 -4.83 4.93
N ILE A 47 1.56 -3.92 5.87
CA ILE A 47 2.52 -2.91 6.33
C ILE A 47 2.93 -3.20 7.78
N GLY A 48 4.23 -3.13 8.08
CA GLY A 48 4.78 -3.47 9.41
C GLY A 48 5.57 -2.33 10.05
N HIS A 49 6.86 -2.25 9.72
CA HIS A 49 7.81 -1.35 10.39
C HIS A 49 7.35 0.11 10.48
N ALA A 50 6.78 0.66 9.41
CA ALA A 50 6.29 2.04 9.40
C ALA A 50 5.12 2.29 10.38
N LEU A 51 4.23 1.30 10.56
CA LEU A 51 3.14 1.39 11.54
C LEU A 51 3.70 1.41 12.97
N VAL A 52 4.64 0.50 13.28
CA VAL A 52 5.27 0.44 14.60
C VAL A 52 6.04 1.72 14.89
N ALA A 53 6.83 2.22 13.94
CA ALA A 53 7.63 3.44 14.10
C ALA A 53 6.74 4.66 14.36
N HIS A 54 5.65 4.83 13.61
CA HIS A 54 4.70 5.94 13.81
C HIS A 54 3.91 5.81 15.11
N ALA A 55 3.54 4.58 15.49
CA ALA A 55 2.83 4.29 16.73
C ALA A 55 3.61 4.70 18.00
N LEU A 56 4.93 4.83 17.94
CA LEU A 56 5.72 5.36 19.06
C LEU A 56 5.36 6.82 19.39
N PHE A 57 4.81 7.57 18.44
CA PHE A 57 4.45 8.98 18.61
C PHE A 57 2.94 9.19 18.80
N VAL A 58 2.12 8.41 18.09
CA VAL A 58 0.65 8.61 18.03
C VAL A 58 -0.16 7.46 18.65
N GLY A 59 0.51 6.40 19.13
CA GLY A 59 -0.11 5.16 19.58
C GLY A 59 -0.59 4.27 18.41
N PHE A 60 -0.68 2.96 18.65
CA PHE A 60 -1.05 1.99 17.60
C PHE A 60 -2.42 2.25 16.97
N LYS A 61 -3.42 2.63 17.77
CA LYS A 61 -4.77 2.93 17.27
C LYS A 61 -4.75 4.10 16.28
N GLY A 62 -4.02 5.17 16.58
CA GLY A 62 -3.84 6.32 15.71
C GLY A 62 -3.12 5.93 14.41
N ALA A 63 -1.99 5.25 14.55
CA ALA A 63 -1.19 4.82 13.40
C ALA A 63 -1.97 3.95 12.41
N VAL A 64 -2.70 2.94 12.90
CA VAL A 64 -3.51 2.07 12.04
C VAL A 64 -4.64 2.85 11.36
N ALA A 65 -5.33 3.74 12.09
CA ALA A 65 -6.42 4.53 11.55
C ALA A 65 -5.95 5.50 10.45
N GLU A 66 -4.82 6.19 10.67
CA GLU A 66 -4.23 7.12 9.71
C GLU A 66 -3.74 6.41 8.45
N MET A 67 -3.00 5.31 8.58
CA MET A 67 -2.56 4.51 7.43
C MET A 67 -3.74 4.01 6.60
N LYS A 68 -4.79 3.49 7.26
CA LYS A 68 -6.00 3.03 6.58
C LYS A 68 -6.72 4.17 5.84
N ALA A 69 -6.78 5.36 6.44
CA ALA A 69 -7.40 6.52 5.80
C ALA A 69 -6.66 6.93 4.52
N LEU A 70 -5.32 6.94 4.53
CA LEU A 70 -4.51 7.22 3.33
C LEU A 70 -4.77 6.19 2.22
N ILE A 71 -4.76 4.90 2.56
CA ILE A 71 -5.02 3.81 1.60
C ILE A 71 -6.40 3.98 0.97
N LEU A 72 -7.45 4.20 1.76
CA LEU A 72 -8.83 4.35 1.26
C LEU A 72 -9.02 5.64 0.46
N ALA A 73 -8.32 6.72 0.81
CA ALA A 73 -8.39 7.97 0.06
C ALA A 73 -7.77 7.84 -1.34
N ALA A 74 -6.67 7.09 -1.45
CA ALA A 74 -5.95 6.84 -2.69
C ALA A 74 -6.61 5.77 -3.57
N ALA A 75 -7.18 4.72 -2.96
CA ALA A 75 -7.85 3.61 -3.67
C ALA A 75 -9.25 3.94 -4.22
N LYS A 76 -9.64 5.23 -4.24
CA LYS A 76 -10.95 5.65 -4.77
C LYS A 76 -11.13 5.19 -6.23
N PRO A 77 -12.34 4.77 -6.61
CA PRO A 77 -12.62 4.16 -7.92
C PRO A 77 -12.35 5.06 -9.13
#